data_AF-A0A2D5G7G0-F1
#
_entry.id   AF-A0A2D5G7G0-F1
#
_cell.length_a   1.000
_cell.length_b   1.000
_cell.length_c   1.000
_cell.angle_alpha   90.00
_cell.angle_beta   90.00
_cell.angle_gamma   90.00
#
_symmetry.space_group_name_H-M   'P 1'
#
loop_
_entity.id
_entity.type
_entity.pdbx_description
1 polymer ?
#
loop_
_entity_poly.entity_id
_entity_poly.type
_entity_poly.pdbx_seq_one_letter_code
_entity_poly.pdbx_strand_id
1 'polypeptide(L)'
;LTSILGSVAWAFDFAMSGLFFPLVLGVWWKRATRAGAIAGIVSGIVSGTLYLLWVFPKFSVPIFGGVNTPFLGIDHLRFGLIGAPICLVVMVVVSLMTKEPSPSVQKMVDDTRIPTGKPILGKQ
;
A
#
# COMPACT_ATOMS: atom_id res chain seq x y z
N LEU A 1 1.85 16.37 18.15
CA LEU A 1 1.11 16.31 16.88
C LEU A 1 -0.38 16.45 17.13
N THR A 2 -0.84 17.67 17.38
CA THR A 2 -2.27 18.04 17.53
C THR A 2 -2.76 18.91 16.36
N SER A 3 -1.93 19.04 15.32
CA SER A 3 -2.19 19.79 14.09
C SER A 3 -2.46 18.85 12.91
N ILE A 4 -2.80 19.42 11.76
CA ILE A 4 -3.04 18.74 10.48
C ILE A 4 -1.94 17.73 10.10
N LEU A 5 -0.69 17.95 10.55
CA LEU A 5 0.45 17.08 10.26
C LEU A 5 0.24 15.64 10.77
N GLY A 6 -0.40 15.45 11.92
CA GLY A 6 -0.67 14.11 12.47
C GLY A 6 -1.69 13.33 11.64
N SER A 7 -2.78 13.99 11.24
CA SER A 7 -3.80 13.38 10.38
C SER A 7 -3.27 13.06 8.99
N VAL A 8 -2.43 13.94 8.43
CA VAL A 8 -1.77 13.72 7.14
C VAL A 8 -0.82 12.52 7.22
N ALA A 9 0.01 12.43 8.26
CA ALA A 9 0.91 11.29 8.46
C ALA A 9 0.13 9.95 8.47
N TRP A 10 -0.97 9.89 9.22
CA TRP A 10 -1.84 8.70 9.25
C TRP A 10 -2.46 8.36 7.89
N ALA A 11 -2.95 9.37 7.15
CA ALA A 11 -3.53 9.15 5.83
C ALA A 11 -2.49 8.54 4.86
N PHE A 12 -1.26 9.05 4.89
CA PHE A 12 -0.16 8.52 4.07
C PHE A 12 0.27 7.11 4.52
N ASP A 13 0.31 6.82 5.82
CA ASP A 13 0.61 5.47 6.31
C ASP A 13 -0.43 4.44 5.85
N PHE A 14 -1.72 4.77 5.87
CA PHE A 14 -2.77 3.89 5.34
C PHE A 14 -2.65 3.71 3.83
N ALA A 15 -2.41 4.80 3.09
CA ALA A 15 -2.18 4.73 1.65
C ALA A 15 -0.94 3.89 1.31
N MET A 16 0.14 4.03 2.07
CA MET A 16 1.38 3.27 1.90
C MET A 16 1.17 1.78 2.23
N SER A 17 0.43 1.49 3.30
CA SER A 17 0.14 0.12 3.74
C SER A 17 -0.64 -0.65 2.69
N GLY A 18 -1.62 -0.04 2.03
CA GLY A 18 -2.57 -0.74 1.17
C GLY A 18 -2.42 -0.49 -0.32
N LEU A 19 -2.16 0.74 -0.75
CA LEU A 19 -2.37 1.17 -2.13
C LEU A 19 -1.07 1.31 -2.92
N PHE A 20 0.04 1.65 -2.26
CA PHE A 20 1.28 1.99 -2.94
C PHE A 20 1.79 0.88 -3.87
N PHE A 21 1.99 -0.33 -3.37
CA PHE A 21 2.51 -1.44 -4.17
C PHE A 21 1.53 -1.92 -5.26
N PRO A 22 0.22 -2.03 -5.01
CA PRO A 22 -0.76 -2.29 -6.06
C PRO A 22 -0.72 -1.30 -7.21
N LEU A 23 -0.55 -0.01 -6.93
CA LEU A 23 -0.44 1.02 -7.97
C LEU A 23 0.86 0.89 -8.77
N VAL A 24 1.99 0.73 -8.08
CA VAL A 24 3.30 0.56 -8.74
C VAL A 24 3.30 -0.70 -9.61
N LEU A 25 2.96 -1.85 -9.04
CA LEU A 25 2.96 -3.10 -9.78
C LEU A 25 1.88 -3.14 -10.87
N GLY A 26 0.77 -2.43 -10.70
CA GLY A 26 -0.26 -2.32 -11.75
C GLY A 26 0.24 -1.66 -13.04
N VAL A 27 1.18 -0.70 -12.94
CA VAL A 27 1.77 -0.03 -14.12
C VAL A 27 2.95 -0.82 -14.68
N TRP A 28 3.83 -1.32 -13.81
CA TRP A 28 5.12 -1.88 -14.25
C TRP A 28 5.21 -3.40 -14.27
N TRP A 29 4.21 -4.14 -13.77
CA TRP A 29 4.23 -5.61 -13.74
C TRP A 29 3.03 -6.25 -14.45
N LYS A 30 3.26 -6.82 -15.64
CA LYS A 30 2.19 -7.44 -16.46
C LYS A 30 1.49 -8.63 -15.80
N ARG A 31 2.15 -9.26 -14.84
CA ARG A 31 1.64 -10.41 -14.07
C ARG A 31 0.76 -9.96 -12.90
N ALA A 32 0.66 -8.66 -12.60
CA ALA A 32 -0.19 -8.16 -11.54
C ALA A 32 -1.66 -8.54 -11.80
N THR A 33 -2.25 -9.31 -10.89
CA THR A 33 -3.64 -9.77 -11.02
C THR A 33 -4.58 -8.95 -10.15
N ARG A 34 -5.86 -8.90 -10.52
CA ARG A 34 -6.90 -8.28 -9.69
C ARG A 34 -7.00 -8.93 -8.31
N ALA A 35 -6.93 -10.26 -8.26
CA ALA A 35 -7.00 -11.01 -7.00
C ALA A 35 -5.81 -10.71 -6.09
N GLY A 36 -4.59 -10.66 -6.64
CA GLY A 36 -3.40 -10.28 -5.89
C GLY A 36 -3.43 -8.83 -5.42
N ALA A 37 -3.89 -7.90 -6.25
CA ALA A 37 -4.06 -6.50 -5.84
C ALA A 37 -5.05 -6.36 -4.67
N ILE A 38 -6.22 -7.01 -4.74
CA ILE A 38 -7.22 -6.98 -3.64
C ILE A 38 -6.65 -7.61 -2.38
N ALA A 39 -6.02 -8.79 -2.49
CA ALA A 39 -5.42 -9.47 -1.36
C ALA A 39 -4.33 -8.62 -0.70
N GLY A 40 -3.46 -7.99 -1.49
CA GLY A 40 -2.43 -7.08 -1.01
C GLY A 40 -2.99 -5.83 -0.31
N ILE A 41 -4.02 -5.19 -0.88
CA ILE A 41 -4.68 -4.03 -0.26
C ILE A 41 -5.26 -4.42 1.10
N VAL A 42 -6.00 -5.53 1.16
CA VAL A 42 -6.63 -5.99 2.41
C VAL A 42 -5.57 -6.38 3.43
N SER A 43 -4.59 -7.21 3.08
CA SER A 43 -3.55 -7.63 4.02
C SER A 43 -2.70 -6.46 4.50
N GLY A 44 -2.40 -5.51 3.62
CA GLY A 44 -1.64 -4.31 3.92
C GLY A 44 -2.36 -3.38 4.90
N ILE A 45 -3.63 -3.03 4.61
CA ILE A 45 -4.45 -2.19 5.50
C ILE A 45 -4.68 -2.90 6.84
N VAL A 46 -5.00 -4.19 6.84
CA VAL A 46 -5.25 -4.94 8.07
C VAL A 46 -3.98 -4.99 8.93
N SER A 47 -2.84 -5.35 8.36
CA SER A 47 -1.59 -5.41 9.13
C SER A 47 -1.13 -4.04 9.64
N GLY A 48 -1.22 -2.98 8.82
CA GLY A 48 -0.93 -1.61 9.26
C GLY A 48 -1.88 -1.15 10.38
N THR A 49 -3.18 -1.44 10.26
CA THR A 49 -4.17 -1.11 11.30
C THR A 49 -3.89 -1.89 12.60
N LEU A 50 -3.63 -3.19 12.52
CA LEU A 50 -3.31 -4.00 13.69
C LEU A 50 -2.06 -3.49 14.40
N TYR A 51 -1.02 -3.11 13.63
CA TYR A 51 0.18 -2.53 14.22
C TYR A 51 -0.09 -1.17 14.88
N LEU A 52 -0.92 -0.32 14.26
CA LEU A 52 -1.35 0.95 14.86
C LEU A 52 -2.09 0.74 16.19
N LEU A 53 -3.04 -0.20 16.23
CA LEU A 53 -3.78 -0.55 17.45
C LEU A 53 -2.84 -1.06 18.54
N TRP A 54 -1.78 -1.76 18.16
CA TRP A 54 -0.82 -2.34 19.09
C TRP A 54 0.17 -1.31 19.66
N VAL A 55 0.67 -0.37 18.84
CA VAL A 55 1.73 0.58 19.23
C VAL A 55 1.19 1.89 19.81
N PHE A 56 0.00 2.33 19.41
CA PHE A 56 -0.51 3.63 19.86
C PHE A 56 -1.13 3.53 21.25
N PRO A 57 -0.61 4.22 22.29
CA PRO A 57 -1.07 4.07 23.68
C PRO A 57 -2.57 4.23 23.89
N LYS A 58 -3.22 5.11 23.12
CA LYS A 58 -4.66 5.34 23.24
C LYS A 58 -5.52 4.16 22.79
N PHE A 59 -5.00 3.30 21.92
CA PHE A 59 -5.66 2.07 21.49
C PHE A 59 -5.09 0.85 22.21
N SER A 60 -3.78 0.83 22.48
CA SER A 60 -3.14 -0.35 23.04
C SER A 60 -3.49 -0.62 24.48
N VAL A 61 -3.61 0.42 25.31
CA VAL A 61 -4.02 0.29 26.72
C VAL A 61 -5.44 -0.29 26.85
N PRO A 62 -6.48 0.23 26.17
CA PRO A 62 -7.83 -0.33 26.30
C PRO A 62 -8.00 -1.70 25.63
N ILE A 63 -7.24 -2.02 24.57
CA ILE A 63 -7.39 -3.29 23.84
C ILE A 63 -6.52 -4.41 24.44
N PHE A 64 -5.29 -4.08 24.84
CA PHE A 64 -4.27 -5.05 25.25
C PHE A 64 -3.82 -4.90 26.71
N GLY A 65 -4.38 -3.95 27.48
CA GLY A 65 -4.09 -3.79 28.91
C GLY A 65 -2.72 -3.15 29.22
N GLY A 66 -2.02 -2.63 28.21
CA GLY A 66 -0.70 -2.01 28.41
C GLY A 66 -0.16 -1.35 27.15
N VAL A 67 0.93 -0.59 27.31
CA VAL A 67 1.67 0.01 26.18
C VAL A 67 2.68 -1.02 25.68
N ASN A 68 2.49 -1.49 24.45
CA ASN A 68 3.44 -2.40 23.84
C ASN A 68 4.66 -1.63 23.28
N THR A 69 5.82 -2.29 23.31
CA THR A 69 7.08 -1.71 22.83
C THR A 69 7.10 -1.65 21.30
N PRO A 70 7.34 -0.48 20.67
CA PRO A 70 7.41 -0.38 19.21
C PRO A 70 8.42 -1.35 18.59
N PHE A 71 7.99 -2.15 17.62
CA PHE A 71 8.88 -3.04 16.89
C PHE A 71 9.80 -2.21 15.98
N LEU A 72 11.12 -2.46 16.06
CA LEU A 72 12.14 -1.70 15.31
C LEU A 72 12.09 -0.17 15.53
N GLY A 73 11.48 0.30 16.63
CA GLY A 73 11.30 1.73 16.88
C GLY A 73 10.26 2.41 15.98
N ILE A 74 9.41 1.63 15.30
CA ILE A 74 8.36 2.16 14.42
C ILE A 74 7.17 2.58 15.27
N ASP A 75 6.99 3.89 15.43
CA ASP A 75 5.89 4.48 16.19
C ASP A 75 4.56 4.52 15.40
N HIS A 76 3.54 5.11 16.04
CA HIS A 76 2.20 5.24 15.48
C HIS A 76 2.08 6.24 14.31
N LEU A 77 3.14 6.94 13.91
CA LEU A 77 3.16 7.89 12.77
C LEU A 77 3.91 7.32 11.56
N ARG A 78 4.44 6.12 11.72
CA ARG A 78 5.28 5.42 10.74
C ARG A 78 4.82 3.98 10.56
N PHE A 79 3.62 3.64 11.05
CA PHE A 79 3.12 2.27 11.08
C PHE A 79 2.97 1.68 9.68
N GLY A 80 2.86 2.52 8.65
CA GLY A 80 2.74 2.04 7.28
C GLY A 80 3.97 1.25 6.81
N LEU A 81 5.14 1.44 7.44
CA LEU A 81 6.35 0.65 7.16
C LEU A 81 6.18 -0.84 7.44
N ILE A 82 5.22 -1.23 8.28
CA ILE A 82 4.88 -2.64 8.53
C ILE A 82 3.88 -3.15 7.48
N GLY A 83 2.86 -2.35 7.16
CA GLY A 83 1.82 -2.76 6.22
C GLY A 83 2.32 -2.88 4.78
N ALA A 84 3.22 -1.99 4.35
CA ALA A 84 3.65 -1.92 2.96
C ALA A 84 4.45 -3.18 2.50
N PRO A 85 5.44 -3.70 3.25
CA PRO A 85 6.09 -4.96 2.91
C PRO A 85 5.12 -6.15 2.85
N ILE A 86 4.17 -6.21 3.79
CA ILE A 86 3.16 -7.28 3.82
C ILE A 86 2.26 -7.20 2.58
N CYS A 87 1.82 -5.99 2.21
CA CYS A 87 1.07 -5.74 0.98
C CYS A 87 1.83 -6.23 -0.26
N LEU A 88 3.11 -5.86 -0.38
CA LEU A 88 3.96 -6.27 -1.51
C LEU A 88 4.06 -7.81 -1.59
N VAL A 89 4.40 -8.46 -0.48
CA VAL A 89 4.60 -9.91 -0.44
C VAL A 89 3.30 -10.65 -0.79
N VAL A 90 2.19 -10.29 -0.15
CA VAL A 90 0.89 -10.93 -0.40
C VAL A 90 0.44 -10.69 -1.83
N MET A 91 0.57 -9.46 -2.34
CA MET A 91 0.21 -9.15 -3.71
C MET A 91 0.99 -9.99 -4.72
N VAL A 92 2.31 -10.11 -4.54
CA VAL A 92 3.18 -10.87 -5.43
C VAL A 92 2.83 -12.35 -5.38
N VAL A 93 2.74 -12.92 -4.17
CA VAL A 93 2.44 -14.34 -3.97
C VAL A 93 1.08 -14.70 -4.57
N VAL A 94 0.03 -13.95 -4.25
CA VAL A 94 -1.32 -14.23 -4.74
C VAL A 94 -1.41 -14.01 -6.25
N SER A 95 -0.72 -13.01 -6.81
CA SER A 95 -0.67 -12.82 -8.28
C SER A 95 0.02 -13.97 -9.00
N LEU A 96 1.06 -14.56 -8.40
CA LEU A 96 1.73 -15.73 -8.98
C LEU A 96 0.86 -16.99 -8.88
N MET A 97 0.11 -17.16 -7.79
CA MET A 97 -0.79 -18.30 -7.55
C MET A 97 -2.09 -18.26 -8.34
N THR A 98 -2.48 -17.10 -8.89
CA THR A 98 -3.75 -16.92 -9.62
C THR A 98 -3.56 -16.92 -11.13
N LYS A 99 -4.66 -17.05 -11.88
CA LYS A 99 -4.63 -17.09 -13.34
C LYS A 99 -4.02 -15.81 -13.91
N GLU A 100 -3.31 -15.97 -15.02
CA GLU A 100 -2.71 -14.83 -15.72
C GLU A 100 -3.76 -13.80 -16.14
N PRO A 101 -3.44 -12.49 -16.06
CA PRO A 101 -4.28 -11.46 -16.65
C PRO A 101 -4.46 -11.73 -18.15
N SER A 102 -5.65 -11.46 -18.68
CA SER A 102 -5.95 -11.69 -20.10
C SER A 102 -5.02 -10.87 -21.01
N PRO A 103 -4.79 -11.29 -22.27
CA PRO A 103 -3.95 -10.54 -23.21
C PRO A 103 -4.38 -9.08 -23.39
N SER A 104 -5.68 -8.80 -23.30
CA SER A 104 -6.23 -7.44 -23.34
C SER A 104 -5.76 -6.57 -22.15
N VAL A 105 -5.71 -7.13 -20.94
CA VAL A 105 -5.22 -6.43 -19.74
C VAL A 105 -3.73 -6.20 -19.83
N GLN A 106 -2.97 -7.18 -20.31
CA GLN A 106 -1.53 -7.03 -20.51
C GLN A 106 -1.21 -5.95 -21.54
N LYS A 107 -1.99 -5.87 -22.64
CA LYS A 107 -1.88 -4.81 -23.64
C LYS A 107 -2.19 -3.43 -23.06
N MET A 108 -3.22 -3.31 -22.23
CA MET A 108 -3.53 -2.05 -21.53
C MET A 108 -2.36 -1.59 -20.65
N VAL A 109 -1.68 -2.52 -19.96
CA VAL A 109 -0.49 -2.21 -19.16
C VAL A 109 0.66 -1.73 -20.04
N ASP A 110 0.84 -2.30 -21.23
CA ASP A 110 1.84 -1.84 -22.20
C ASP A 110 1.54 -0.44 -22.73
N ASP A 111 0.29 -0.19 -23.12
CA ASP A 111 -0.16 1.10 -23.64
C ASP A 111 -0.03 2.21 -22.57
N THR A 112 -0.24 1.88 -21.29
CA THR A 112 -0.10 2.84 -20.17
C THR A 112 1.34 3.37 -20.03
N ARG A 113 2.35 2.65 -20.53
CA ARG A 113 3.77 3.05 -20.45
C ARG A 113 4.23 3.89 -21.63
N ILE A 114 3.44 3.94 -22.71
CA ILE A 114 3.78 4.68 -23.91
C ILE A 114 3.17 6.09 -23.76
N PRO A 115 3.97 7.15 -23.61
CA PRO A 115 3.44 8.50 -23.56
C PRO A 115 2.82 8.84 -24.93
N THR A 116 1.49 8.94 -24.98
CA THR A 116 0.75 9.34 -26.18
C THR A 116 0.22 10.77 -26.04
N GLY A 117 0.46 11.60 -27.04
CA GLY A 117 -0.03 12.98 -27.09
C GLY A 117 0.87 13.86 -27.96
N LYS A 118 0.32 14.90 -28.61
CA LYS A 118 1.15 15.89 -29.29
C LYS A 118 1.94 16.65 -28.22
N PRO A 119 3.28 16.77 -28.34
CA PRO A 119 4.04 17.60 -27.43
C PRO A 119 3.51 19.04 -27.56
N ILE A 120 3.00 19.57 -26.46
CA ILE A 120 2.59 20.98 -26.39
C ILE A 120 3.88 21.77 -26.19
N LEU A 121 4.65 21.93 -27.27
CA LEU A 121 5.77 22.85 -27.31
C LEU A 121 5.18 24.26 -27.31
N GLY A 122 4.95 24.80 -26.12
CA GLY A 122 4.60 26.20 -25.96
C GLY A 122 5.70 27.03 -26.64
N LYS A 123 5.31 27.86 -27.62
CA LYS A 123 6.13 29.03 -27.97
C LYS A 123 6.09 29.94 -26.74
N GLN A 124 7.03 29.74 -25.83
CA GLN A 124 7.48 30.81 -24.92
C GLN A 124 8.42 31.73 -25.69
#